data_AF-A0A936MRH8-F1
#
_entry.id   AF-A0A936MRH8-F1
#
_cell.length_a   1.000
_cell.length_b   1.000
_cell.length_c   1.000
_cell.angle_alpha   90.00
_cell.angle_beta   90.00
_cell.angle_gamma   90.00
#
_symmetry.space_group_name_H-M   'P 1'
#
loop_
_entity.id
_entity.type
_entity.pdbx_description
1 polymer ?
#
loop_
_entity_poly.entity_id
_entity_poly.type
_entity_poly.pdbx_seq_one_letter_code
_entity_poly.pdbx_strand_id
1 'polypeptide(L)'
;MNRRFPIAAMLAFAAIAAPLSANAFCPSYTASSPNNSAGCAIEAVPGTNPTIAEWNAIFDLVSQGPSVWGDKGPTVTDIGQGCGKPEPLHPVPARFPCELLKGITKVESGWRQFCVPTTPSDQVGGQSRTIISFDCGYGIGQVTSGMHFGENPDFDRNRVAADPTYNLATGTRILASKWKATNCVGDNQPTVVEHWYIATWAYNGLAYVNNPNNPNYDTNRGVWNPQVGGGAPYQEKVYGFMEYPNGQWDAVALAYPNRGDIGGGSSPPTLPEPECASPTDCVNKRPTHVTQCMPAMGSSSSSSSSSSLVGRRRHGRVWRRRRNARHGRQWNGRRFERWVWRSWCRWVWRRRTDRSGRP
;
A
#
# COMPACT_ATOMS: atom_id res chain seq x y z
N MET A 1 -76.26 1.24 -24.71
CA MET A 1 -74.89 0.68 -24.71
C MET A 1 -73.98 1.66 -23.96
N ASN A 2 -73.63 1.38 -22.70
CA ASN A 2 -72.62 2.15 -21.97
C ASN A 2 -71.80 1.16 -21.13
N ARG A 3 -70.61 0.79 -21.62
CA ARG A 3 -69.69 -0.12 -20.94
C ARG A 3 -68.83 0.68 -19.97
N ARG A 4 -68.94 0.37 -18.67
CA ARG A 4 -68.01 0.81 -17.63
C ARG A 4 -66.80 -0.14 -17.65
N PHE A 5 -65.59 0.41 -17.77
CA PHE A 5 -64.34 -0.32 -17.54
C PHE A 5 -63.92 -0.19 -16.07
N PRO A 6 -63.49 -1.27 -15.39
CA PRO A 6 -62.92 -1.18 -14.04
C PRO A 6 -61.44 -0.83 -14.11
N ILE A 7 -61.00 0.11 -13.28
CA ILE A 7 -59.59 0.45 -13.07
C ILE A 7 -59.01 -0.58 -12.09
N ALA A 8 -58.07 -1.40 -12.55
CA ALA A 8 -57.30 -2.31 -11.72
C ALA A 8 -56.21 -1.53 -10.97
N ALA A 9 -56.19 -1.64 -9.63
CA ALA A 9 -55.15 -1.11 -8.78
C ALA A 9 -53.87 -1.98 -8.89
N MET A 10 -52.82 -1.44 -9.50
CA MET A 10 -51.48 -2.04 -9.45
C MET A 10 -50.79 -1.66 -8.15
N LEU A 11 -50.65 -2.64 -7.24
CA LEU A 11 -49.73 -2.59 -6.11
C LEU A 11 -48.29 -2.71 -6.63
N ALA A 12 -47.56 -1.60 -6.63
CA ALA A 12 -46.13 -1.59 -6.91
C ALA A 12 -45.34 -2.05 -5.68
N PHE A 13 -44.84 -3.28 -5.70
CA PHE A 13 -43.81 -3.74 -4.77
C PHE A 13 -42.51 -2.96 -5.02
N ALA A 14 -42.19 -2.03 -4.12
CA ALA A 14 -40.88 -1.40 -4.08
C ALA A 14 -39.85 -2.41 -3.52
N ALA A 15 -39.19 -3.14 -4.41
CA ALA A 15 -38.03 -3.92 -4.06
C ALA A 15 -36.90 -2.95 -3.66
N ILE A 16 -36.61 -2.88 -2.36
CA ILE A 16 -35.44 -2.18 -1.83
C ILE A 16 -34.21 -2.96 -2.30
N ALA A 17 -33.61 -2.54 -3.41
CA ALA A 17 -32.31 -3.01 -3.83
C ALA A 17 -31.28 -2.43 -2.86
N ALA A 18 -30.89 -3.21 -1.84
CA ALA A 18 -29.69 -2.92 -1.07
C ALA A 18 -28.50 -2.79 -2.04
N PRO A 19 -27.65 -1.76 -1.93
CA PRO A 19 -26.48 -1.67 -2.77
C PRO A 19 -25.59 -2.89 -2.48
N LEU A 20 -25.35 -3.70 -3.51
CA LEU A 20 -24.27 -4.69 -3.49
C LEU A 20 -22.96 -3.92 -3.35
N SER A 21 -22.51 -3.74 -2.10
CA SER A 21 -21.12 -3.46 -1.82
C SER A 21 -20.32 -4.54 -2.54
N ALA A 22 -19.46 -4.16 -3.47
CA ALA A 22 -18.48 -5.10 -3.98
C ALA A 22 -17.70 -5.58 -2.74
N ASN A 23 -17.95 -6.81 -2.29
CA ASN A 23 -17.27 -7.36 -1.13
C ASN A 23 -15.77 -7.29 -1.44
N ALA A 24 -15.06 -6.41 -0.74
CA ALA A 24 -13.65 -6.23 -0.93
C ALA A 24 -12.96 -7.59 -0.70
N PHE A 25 -12.10 -7.99 -1.63
CA PHE A 25 -11.42 -9.28 -1.59
C PHE A 25 -10.73 -9.47 -0.22
N CYS A 26 -11.02 -10.61 0.42
CA CYS A 26 -10.70 -10.93 1.81
C CYS A 26 -10.22 -12.39 1.92
N PRO A 27 -8.97 -12.69 1.56
CA PRO A 27 -8.43 -14.03 1.73
C PRO A 27 -8.12 -14.30 3.22
N SER A 28 -8.35 -15.54 3.64
CA SER A 28 -7.95 -16.03 4.96
C SER A 28 -7.49 -17.49 4.87
N TYR A 29 -6.29 -17.71 4.33
CA TYR A 29 -5.63 -19.03 4.29
C TYR A 29 -5.00 -19.38 5.65
N THR A 30 -5.85 -19.42 6.69
CA THR A 30 -5.46 -19.71 8.08
C THR A 30 -4.74 -21.05 8.21
N ALA A 31 -3.86 -21.19 9.21
CA ALA A 31 -3.03 -22.38 9.39
C ALA A 31 -3.83 -23.70 9.31
N SER A 32 -4.98 -23.77 9.97
CA SER A 32 -5.90 -24.92 10.00
C SER A 32 -6.73 -25.13 8.73
N SER A 33 -6.72 -24.20 7.77
CA SER A 33 -7.50 -24.36 6.53
C SER A 33 -6.96 -25.51 5.70
N PRO A 34 -7.79 -26.46 5.25
CA PRO A 34 -7.38 -27.48 4.29
C PRO A 34 -6.87 -26.90 2.96
N ASN A 35 -7.19 -25.64 2.65
CA ASN A 35 -6.74 -24.92 1.45
C ASN A 35 -5.43 -24.13 1.67
N ASN A 36 -4.83 -24.21 2.86
CA ASN A 36 -3.51 -23.65 3.19
C ASN A 36 -2.37 -24.43 2.51
N SER A 37 -2.30 -24.34 1.18
CA SER A 37 -1.29 -25.04 0.38
C SER A 37 0.10 -24.37 0.41
N ALA A 38 0.19 -23.12 0.85
CA ALA A 38 1.45 -22.42 1.03
C ALA A 38 2.11 -22.70 2.39
N GLY A 39 1.40 -23.31 3.35
CA GLY A 39 1.96 -23.62 4.66
C GLY A 39 2.05 -22.39 5.57
N CYS A 40 1.03 -21.54 5.57
CA CYS A 40 0.91 -20.40 6.48
C CYS A 40 0.89 -20.88 7.93
N ALA A 41 1.74 -20.31 8.78
CA ALA A 41 2.06 -20.89 10.08
C ALA A 41 1.08 -20.52 11.20
N ILE A 42 0.36 -19.42 11.05
CA ILE A 42 -0.40 -18.80 12.14
C ILE A 42 -1.89 -18.80 11.82
N GLU A 43 -2.71 -19.09 12.83
CA GLU A 43 -4.16 -18.98 12.70
C GLU A 43 -4.60 -17.53 12.52
N ALA A 44 -5.64 -17.33 11.71
CA ALA A 44 -6.34 -16.07 11.62
C ALA A 44 -6.98 -15.75 12.96
N VAL A 45 -6.76 -14.53 13.43
CA VAL A 45 -7.27 -14.07 14.71
C VAL A 45 -8.52 -13.22 14.47
N PRO A 46 -9.63 -13.46 15.18
CA PRO A 46 -10.81 -12.60 15.09
C PRO A 46 -10.48 -11.15 15.49
N GLY A 47 -11.07 -10.19 14.80
CA GLY A 47 -10.78 -8.78 15.10
C GLY A 47 -11.62 -7.76 14.34
N THR A 48 -11.50 -6.52 14.80
CA THR A 48 -12.15 -5.33 14.23
C THR A 48 -11.07 -4.37 13.77
N ASN A 49 -11.26 -3.77 12.59
CA ASN A 49 -10.29 -2.79 12.10
C ASN A 49 -10.33 -1.52 12.95
N PRO A 50 -9.16 -0.89 13.19
CA PRO A 50 -9.10 0.49 13.64
C PRO A 50 -9.96 1.41 12.75
N THR A 51 -10.51 2.45 13.34
CA THR A 51 -11.14 3.57 12.64
C THR A 51 -10.10 4.35 11.82
N ILE A 52 -10.56 5.24 10.94
CA ILE A 52 -9.66 6.10 10.14
C ILE A 52 -8.74 6.94 11.06
N ALA A 53 -9.28 7.47 12.16
CA ALA A 53 -8.51 8.27 13.10
C ALA A 53 -7.44 7.42 13.82
N GLU A 54 -7.81 6.23 14.29
CA GLU A 54 -6.86 5.30 14.93
C GLU A 54 -5.80 4.81 13.94
N TRP A 55 -6.16 4.53 12.69
CA TRP A 55 -5.20 4.20 11.66
C TRP A 55 -4.18 5.30 11.42
N ASN A 56 -4.64 6.55 11.29
CA ASN A 56 -3.73 7.69 11.16
C ASN A 56 -2.77 7.78 12.36
N ALA A 57 -3.27 7.62 13.60
CA ALA A 57 -2.41 7.59 14.78
C ALA A 57 -1.39 6.43 14.77
N ILE A 58 -1.79 5.25 14.26
CA ILE A 58 -0.88 4.10 14.07
C ILE A 58 0.19 4.42 13.03
N PHE A 59 -0.16 5.04 11.89
CA PHE A 59 0.81 5.46 10.87
C PHE A 59 1.79 6.49 11.42
N ASP A 60 1.31 7.44 12.22
CA ASP A 60 2.14 8.47 12.84
C ASP A 60 3.08 7.90 13.92
N LEU A 61 2.64 6.87 14.63
CA LEU A 61 3.52 6.14 15.56
C LEU A 61 4.58 5.34 14.80
N VAL A 62 4.17 4.57 13.79
CA VAL A 62 5.07 3.67 13.06
C VAL A 62 6.01 4.42 12.13
N SER A 63 5.65 5.59 11.61
CA SER A 63 6.56 6.41 10.80
C SER A 63 7.84 6.77 11.56
N GLN A 64 7.74 6.97 12.88
CA GLN A 64 8.82 7.45 13.73
C GLN A 64 9.88 6.39 14.08
N GLY A 65 9.65 5.12 13.77
CA GLY A 65 10.66 4.08 13.93
C GLY A 65 10.70 3.37 15.29
N PRO A 66 11.58 2.38 15.44
CA PRO A 66 11.64 1.49 16.61
C PRO A 66 11.83 2.18 17.95
N SER A 67 12.57 3.30 17.97
CA SER A 67 12.82 4.05 19.20
C SER A 67 11.57 4.71 19.77
N VAL A 68 10.54 4.92 18.95
CA VAL A 68 9.28 5.55 19.38
C VAL A 68 8.18 4.52 19.63
N TRP A 69 8.04 3.50 18.79
CA TRP A 69 7.00 2.48 19.01
C TRP A 69 7.36 1.48 20.12
N GLY A 70 8.62 1.36 20.52
CA GLY A 70 9.06 0.51 21.63
C GLY A 70 8.63 -0.95 21.46
N ASP A 71 7.87 -1.48 22.43
CA ASP A 71 7.37 -2.85 22.43
C ASP A 71 6.11 -3.07 21.56
N LYS A 72 5.54 -2.01 20.98
CA LYS A 72 4.39 -2.10 20.06
C LYS A 72 4.76 -2.62 18.67
N GLY A 73 6.05 -2.73 18.37
CA GLY A 73 6.56 -3.28 17.12
C GLY A 73 7.85 -4.07 17.35
N PRO A 74 8.33 -4.81 16.34
CA PRO A 74 9.62 -5.47 16.42
C PRO A 74 10.78 -4.48 16.33
N THR A 75 12.00 -4.97 16.57
CA THR A 75 13.22 -4.23 16.27
C THR A 75 13.40 -4.06 14.75
N VAL A 76 13.96 -2.93 14.33
CA VAL A 76 14.44 -2.69 12.97
C VAL A 76 15.85 -2.12 13.09
N THR A 77 16.79 -2.68 12.34
CA THR A 77 18.15 -2.13 12.27
C THR A 77 18.16 -0.78 11.57
N ASP A 78 19.20 0.01 11.80
CA ASP A 78 19.49 1.20 11.01
C ASP A 78 19.43 0.96 9.49
N ILE A 79 19.08 2.02 8.77
CA ILE A 79 19.04 2.11 7.31
C ILE A 79 20.10 3.10 6.83
N GLY A 80 20.44 3.06 5.54
CA GLY A 80 21.44 3.97 4.99
C GLY A 80 20.83 5.31 4.59
N GLN A 81 21.49 6.42 4.87
CA GLN A 81 21.19 7.75 4.34
C GLN A 81 22.39 8.28 3.56
N GLY A 82 22.13 9.05 2.49
CA GLY A 82 23.17 9.60 1.63
C GLY A 82 23.48 8.68 0.45
N CYS A 83 23.92 9.26 -0.66
CA CYS A 83 24.33 8.50 -1.85
C CYS A 83 25.65 9.00 -2.47
N GLY A 84 26.57 9.47 -1.64
CA GLY A 84 27.88 9.99 -2.06
C GLY A 84 27.89 11.50 -2.32
N LYS A 85 26.73 12.11 -2.57
CA LYS A 85 26.53 13.57 -2.60
C LYS A 85 25.10 13.91 -2.12
N PRO A 86 24.90 14.99 -1.34
CA PRO A 86 25.94 15.85 -0.77
C PRO A 86 26.77 15.15 0.33
N GLU A 87 26.29 14.01 0.83
CA GLU A 87 26.91 13.26 1.90
C GLU A 87 27.18 11.79 1.52
N PRO A 88 28.22 11.16 2.11
CA PRO A 88 28.46 9.73 1.96
C PRO A 88 27.33 8.91 2.59
N LEU A 89 27.16 7.68 2.08
CA LEU A 89 26.23 6.71 2.66
C LEU A 89 26.67 6.37 4.10
N HIS A 90 25.79 6.60 5.07
CA HIS A 90 26.03 6.30 6.49
C HIS A 90 24.75 5.76 7.16
N PRO A 91 24.86 4.99 8.25
CA PRO A 91 23.69 4.45 8.94
C PRO A 91 22.95 5.53 9.73
N VAL A 92 21.62 5.49 9.69
CA VAL A 92 20.72 6.29 10.52
C VAL A 92 19.59 5.43 11.08
N PRO A 93 18.98 5.80 12.21
CA PRO A 93 17.82 5.10 12.74
C PRO A 93 16.70 4.98 11.71
N ALA A 94 16.10 3.79 11.61
CA ALA A 94 15.03 3.54 10.65
C ALA A 94 13.81 4.43 10.91
N ARG A 95 13.46 5.23 9.92
CA ARG A 95 12.31 6.15 9.87
C ARG A 95 11.62 5.95 8.53
N PHE A 96 10.30 6.09 8.48
CA PHE A 96 9.50 5.81 7.27
C PHE A 96 8.47 6.91 7.04
N PRO A 97 8.37 7.50 5.85
CA PRO A 97 7.33 8.48 5.56
C PRO A 97 5.93 7.90 5.80
N CYS A 98 5.10 8.56 6.60
CA CYS A 98 3.76 8.05 6.90
C CYS A 98 2.89 8.00 5.65
N GLU A 99 3.06 8.95 4.73
CA GLU A 99 2.34 9.04 3.47
C GLU A 99 2.61 7.78 2.64
N LEU A 100 3.88 7.34 2.65
CA LEU A 100 4.29 6.10 2.02
C LEU A 100 3.65 4.88 2.69
N LEU A 101 3.69 4.77 4.02
CA LEU A 101 3.05 3.66 4.73
C LEU A 101 1.54 3.60 4.45
N LYS A 102 0.88 4.76 4.44
CA LYS A 102 -0.55 4.92 4.08
C LYS A 102 -0.82 4.43 2.66
N GLY A 103 0.00 4.83 1.69
CA GLY A 103 -0.13 4.42 0.29
C GLY A 103 0.12 2.92 0.06
N ILE A 104 1.19 2.37 0.65
CA ILE A 104 1.51 0.93 0.57
C ILE A 104 0.34 0.11 1.10
N THR A 105 -0.09 0.39 2.34
CA THR A 105 -1.16 -0.39 2.99
C THR A 105 -2.52 -0.23 2.31
N LYS A 106 -2.75 0.84 1.54
CA LYS A 106 -3.90 0.93 0.65
C LYS A 106 -3.85 -0.08 -0.48
N VAL A 107 -2.69 -0.25 -1.11
CA VAL A 107 -2.51 -1.25 -2.16
C VAL A 107 -2.58 -2.66 -1.58
N GLU A 108 -1.95 -2.89 -0.43
CA GLU A 108 -1.85 -4.23 0.17
C GLU A 108 -3.18 -4.76 0.71
N SER A 109 -3.96 -3.93 1.41
CA SER A 109 -5.17 -4.41 2.11
C SER A 109 -6.36 -3.45 2.09
N GLY A 110 -6.16 -2.22 1.60
CA GLY A 110 -7.16 -1.15 1.67
C GLY A 110 -7.28 -0.54 3.07
N TRP A 111 -6.23 -0.62 3.90
CA TRP A 111 -6.22 -0.33 5.35
C TRP A 111 -7.08 -1.30 6.16
N ARG A 112 -6.85 -2.61 5.98
CA ARG A 112 -7.56 -3.64 6.73
C ARG A 112 -6.59 -4.65 7.29
N GLN A 113 -6.62 -4.84 8.61
CA GLN A 113 -6.02 -5.99 9.27
C GLN A 113 -6.97 -7.19 9.23
N PHE A 114 -8.27 -6.92 9.38
CA PHE A 114 -9.30 -7.94 9.53
C PHE A 114 -10.41 -7.77 8.50
N CYS A 115 -11.02 -8.87 8.06
CA CYS A 115 -12.32 -8.83 7.39
C CYS A 115 -13.00 -10.19 7.37
N VAL A 116 -14.28 -10.21 6.98
CA VAL A 116 -15.03 -11.44 6.73
C VAL A 116 -14.42 -12.16 5.53
N PRO A 117 -13.96 -13.42 5.65
CA PRO A 117 -13.30 -14.10 4.55
C PRO A 117 -14.23 -14.29 3.35
N THR A 118 -13.70 -14.07 2.16
CA THR A 118 -14.34 -14.32 0.86
C THR A 118 -13.67 -15.46 0.10
N THR A 119 -12.55 -15.97 0.61
CA THR A 119 -11.79 -17.12 0.09
C THR A 119 -10.79 -17.59 1.16
N PRO A 120 -10.35 -18.86 1.18
CA PRO A 120 -10.86 -20.00 0.39
C PRO A 120 -12.28 -20.43 0.79
N SER A 121 -12.89 -21.32 0.01
CA SER A 121 -14.32 -21.69 0.12
C SER A 121 -14.73 -22.23 1.49
N ASP A 122 -13.81 -22.91 2.19
CA ASP A 122 -13.99 -23.43 3.55
C ASP A 122 -14.01 -22.34 4.63
N GLN A 123 -13.60 -21.12 4.29
CA GLN A 123 -13.53 -19.98 5.22
C GLN A 123 -14.61 -18.92 4.95
N VAL A 124 -15.30 -18.99 3.81
CA VAL A 124 -16.22 -17.95 3.33
C VAL A 124 -17.33 -17.66 4.35
N GLY A 125 -17.57 -16.38 4.62
CA GLY A 125 -18.70 -15.92 5.43
C GLY A 125 -18.52 -16.11 6.94
N GLY A 126 -17.38 -16.61 7.40
CA GLY A 126 -17.05 -16.68 8.83
C GLY A 126 -16.88 -15.30 9.48
N GLN A 127 -16.62 -15.28 10.79
CA GLN A 127 -16.34 -14.04 11.53
C GLN A 127 -15.17 -13.25 10.93
N SER A 128 -15.24 -11.91 11.00
CA SER A 128 -14.13 -11.01 10.70
C SER A 128 -12.86 -11.41 11.45
N ARG A 129 -11.79 -11.66 10.69
CA ARG A 129 -10.52 -12.17 11.18
C ARG A 129 -9.36 -11.71 10.31
N THR A 130 -8.13 -12.00 10.73
CA THR A 130 -6.91 -11.58 10.04
C THR A 130 -6.97 -11.91 8.55
N ILE A 131 -6.61 -10.94 7.71
CA ILE A 131 -6.39 -11.20 6.28
C ILE A 131 -5.12 -12.04 6.15
N ILE A 132 -5.24 -13.19 5.50
CA ILE A 132 -4.10 -14.07 5.20
C ILE A 132 -4.21 -14.42 3.72
N SER A 133 -3.30 -13.90 2.89
CA SER A 133 -3.24 -14.23 1.46
C SER A 133 -2.78 -15.67 1.23
N PHE A 134 -2.98 -16.17 0.01
CA PHE A 134 -2.63 -17.54 -0.39
C PHE A 134 -1.11 -17.80 -0.33
N ASP A 135 -0.27 -16.75 -0.28
CA ASP A 135 1.18 -16.80 -0.09
C ASP A 135 1.60 -16.38 1.34
N CYS A 136 0.68 -16.45 2.30
CA CYS A 136 0.94 -16.20 3.71
C CYS A 136 1.37 -14.75 4.02
N GLY A 137 0.86 -13.77 3.26
CA GLY A 137 0.87 -12.36 3.62
C GLY A 137 -0.20 -12.05 4.66
N TYR A 138 0.22 -11.63 5.84
CA TYR A 138 -0.68 -11.36 6.97
C TYR A 138 -1.00 -9.87 7.10
N GLY A 139 -2.28 -9.56 7.29
CA GLY A 139 -2.76 -8.29 7.82
C GLY A 139 -2.54 -7.07 6.93
N ILE A 140 -2.55 -5.88 7.54
CA ILE A 140 -2.57 -4.59 6.84
C ILE A 140 -1.36 -4.40 5.91
N GLY A 141 -0.18 -4.82 6.35
CA GLY A 141 1.08 -4.71 5.61
C GLY A 141 1.39 -5.91 4.71
N GLN A 142 0.54 -6.95 4.69
CA GLN A 142 0.78 -8.22 3.99
C GLN A 142 2.17 -8.78 4.30
N VAL A 143 2.47 -8.94 5.59
CA VAL A 143 3.75 -9.48 6.06
C VAL A 143 3.86 -10.95 5.71
N THR A 144 4.77 -11.29 4.79
CA THR A 144 4.93 -12.67 4.28
C THR A 144 6.17 -13.39 4.81
N SER A 145 7.31 -12.69 4.86
CA SER A 145 8.59 -13.31 5.28
C SER A 145 8.59 -13.59 6.79
N GLY A 146 8.84 -14.84 7.19
CA GLY A 146 8.76 -15.28 8.57
C GLY A 146 7.40 -15.86 8.97
N MET A 147 6.42 -15.87 8.06
CA MET A 147 5.04 -16.30 8.36
C MET A 147 4.70 -17.72 7.85
N HIS A 148 5.66 -18.44 7.26
CA HIS A 148 5.49 -19.83 6.83
C HIS A 148 5.90 -20.83 7.90
N PHE A 149 5.37 -22.05 7.82
CA PHE A 149 5.74 -23.16 8.68
C PHE A 149 7.24 -23.45 8.56
N GLY A 150 7.90 -23.66 9.70
CA GLY A 150 9.35 -23.90 9.77
C GLY A 150 10.21 -22.64 9.71
N GLU A 151 9.66 -21.47 9.40
CA GLU A 151 10.39 -20.20 9.54
C GLU A 151 10.45 -19.78 11.02
N ASN A 152 11.59 -19.25 11.44
CA ASN A 152 11.84 -18.79 12.81
C ASN A 152 12.31 -17.33 12.79
N PRO A 153 11.40 -16.37 12.57
CA PRO A 153 11.76 -14.96 12.64
C PRO A 153 12.06 -14.52 14.08
N ASP A 154 12.80 -13.42 14.20
CA ASP A 154 13.08 -12.71 15.44
C ASP A 154 11.96 -11.73 15.84
N PHE A 155 10.74 -11.94 15.34
CA PHE A 155 9.53 -11.20 15.72
C PHE A 155 8.40 -12.16 16.09
N ASP A 156 7.47 -11.69 16.92
CA ASP A 156 6.28 -12.44 17.30
C ASP A 156 5.26 -12.54 16.14
N ARG A 157 5.15 -13.74 15.56
CA ARG A 157 4.23 -14.04 14.46
C ARG A 157 2.75 -13.97 14.87
N ASN A 158 2.42 -14.27 16.13
CA ASN A 158 1.03 -14.18 16.61
C ASN A 158 0.59 -12.72 16.69
N ARG A 159 1.49 -11.82 17.12
CA ARG A 159 1.22 -10.38 17.10
C ARG A 159 1.10 -9.82 15.69
N VAL A 160 1.86 -10.34 14.71
CA VAL A 160 1.64 -9.98 13.29
C VAL A 160 0.21 -10.29 12.85
N ALA A 161 -0.38 -11.39 13.30
CA ALA A 161 -1.75 -11.74 12.96
C ALA A 161 -2.80 -10.91 13.74
N ALA A 162 -2.54 -10.64 15.02
CA ALA A 162 -3.53 -10.10 15.96
C ALA A 162 -3.50 -8.57 16.16
N ASP A 163 -2.34 -7.92 16.00
CA ASP A 163 -2.13 -6.52 16.37
C ASP A 163 -1.87 -5.66 15.11
N PRO A 164 -2.81 -4.77 14.74
CA PRO A 164 -2.66 -3.88 13.59
C PRO A 164 -1.39 -3.00 13.62
N THR A 165 -0.98 -2.53 14.80
CA THR A 165 0.22 -1.71 14.96
C THR A 165 1.47 -2.55 14.76
N TYR A 166 1.51 -3.72 15.40
CA TYR A 166 2.64 -4.64 15.30
C TYR A 166 2.80 -5.20 13.89
N ASN A 167 1.70 -5.50 13.20
CA ASN A 167 1.69 -5.92 11.79
C ASN A 167 2.34 -4.85 10.90
N LEU A 168 1.88 -3.60 11.03
CA LEU A 168 2.45 -2.50 10.25
C LEU A 168 3.93 -2.28 10.55
N ALA A 169 4.32 -2.26 11.82
CA ALA A 169 5.72 -2.13 12.24
C ALA A 169 6.59 -3.30 11.77
N THR A 170 6.02 -4.51 11.64
CA THR A 170 6.74 -5.64 11.02
C THR A 170 6.87 -5.45 9.50
N GLY A 171 5.85 -4.91 8.84
CA GLY A 171 5.93 -4.53 7.42
C GLY A 171 7.04 -3.52 7.14
N THR A 172 7.30 -2.57 8.05
CA THR A 172 8.40 -1.61 7.87
C THR A 172 9.79 -2.25 7.95
N ARG A 173 9.96 -3.41 8.61
CA ARG A 173 11.20 -4.20 8.53
C ARG A 173 11.48 -4.68 7.11
N ILE A 174 10.44 -5.14 6.41
CA ILE A 174 10.54 -5.54 5.01
C ILE A 174 10.92 -4.32 4.17
N LEU A 175 10.24 -3.20 4.36
CA LEU A 175 10.52 -1.95 3.64
C LEU A 175 11.95 -1.45 3.88
N ALA A 176 12.44 -1.47 5.12
CA ALA A 176 13.83 -1.15 5.46
C ALA A 176 14.83 -2.09 4.77
N SER A 177 14.51 -3.39 4.68
CA SER A 177 15.33 -4.32 3.89
C SER A 177 15.33 -3.99 2.41
N LYS A 178 14.21 -3.50 1.85
CA LYS A 178 14.14 -3.08 0.44
C LYS A 178 14.98 -1.85 0.19
N TRP A 179 14.85 -0.83 1.03
CA TRP A 179 15.67 0.38 0.98
C TRP A 179 17.17 0.06 0.97
N LYS A 180 17.64 -0.79 1.90
CA LYS A 180 19.04 -1.23 1.95
C LYS A 180 19.49 -2.02 0.72
N ALA A 181 18.56 -2.67 0.03
CA ALA A 181 18.86 -3.51 -1.13
C ALA A 181 18.83 -2.73 -2.44
N THR A 182 17.99 -1.71 -2.57
CA THR A 182 17.78 -0.96 -3.81
C THR A 182 18.86 0.09 -4.04
N ASN A 183 18.99 0.55 -5.28
CA ASN A 183 19.83 1.70 -5.58
C ASN A 183 19.16 2.99 -5.08
N CYS A 184 19.97 4.03 -4.89
CA CYS A 184 19.48 5.32 -4.41
C CYS A 184 18.52 5.97 -5.41
N VAL A 185 17.64 6.81 -4.87
CA VAL A 185 16.86 7.80 -5.61
C VAL A 185 17.17 9.15 -4.97
N GLY A 186 17.46 10.17 -5.78
CA GLY A 186 17.94 11.44 -5.28
C GLY A 186 19.22 11.27 -4.45
N ASP A 187 19.30 11.96 -3.32
CA ASP A 187 20.39 11.84 -2.36
C ASP A 187 20.12 10.83 -1.23
N ASN A 188 19.09 9.98 -1.37
CA ASN A 188 18.81 8.85 -0.48
C ASN A 188 18.49 9.27 0.97
N GLN A 189 17.62 10.27 1.13
CA GLN A 189 17.11 10.74 2.43
C GLN A 189 15.86 9.96 2.88
N PRO A 190 15.90 9.24 4.02
CA PRO A 190 14.76 8.47 4.52
C PRO A 190 13.51 9.30 4.84
N THR A 191 13.67 10.61 5.09
CA THR A 191 12.56 11.52 5.39
C THR A 191 11.85 12.06 4.15
N VAL A 192 12.44 11.89 2.95
CA VAL A 192 11.86 12.34 1.68
C VAL A 192 11.05 11.21 1.04
N VAL A 193 9.76 11.44 0.78
CA VAL A 193 8.81 10.41 0.28
C VAL A 193 9.29 9.80 -1.03
N GLU A 194 9.71 10.64 -1.97
CA GLU A 194 10.08 10.26 -3.33
C GLU A 194 11.36 9.40 -3.39
N HIS A 195 12.26 9.52 -2.41
CA HIS A 195 13.47 8.71 -2.37
C HIS A 195 13.20 7.23 -2.15
N TRP A 196 12.02 6.89 -1.64
CA TRP A 196 11.60 5.50 -1.45
C TRP A 196 11.07 4.85 -2.73
N TYR A 197 11.07 5.53 -3.89
CA TYR A 197 10.41 5.03 -5.11
C TYR A 197 10.82 3.61 -5.50
N ILE A 198 12.13 3.32 -5.57
CA ILE A 198 12.61 1.98 -5.93
C ILE A 198 12.36 0.98 -4.79
N ALA A 199 12.54 1.39 -3.54
CA ALA A 199 12.24 0.54 -2.37
C ALA A 199 10.76 0.13 -2.33
N THR A 200 9.87 1.05 -2.70
CA THR A 200 8.42 0.83 -2.83
C THR A 200 8.14 -0.19 -3.92
N TRP A 201 8.73 -0.04 -5.10
CA TRP A 201 8.63 -1.06 -6.15
C TRP A 201 9.14 -2.42 -5.65
N ALA A 202 10.30 -2.44 -4.97
CA ALA A 202 10.89 -3.66 -4.43
C ALA A 202 10.08 -4.31 -3.29
N TYR A 203 9.18 -3.56 -2.64
CA TYR A 203 8.26 -4.09 -1.61
C TYR A 203 7.33 -5.15 -2.20
N ASN A 204 6.67 -4.81 -3.32
CA ASN A 204 5.89 -5.78 -4.09
C ASN A 204 6.76 -6.77 -4.86
N GLY A 205 7.94 -6.31 -5.28
CA GLY A 205 8.92 -7.10 -5.99
C GLY A 205 9.42 -6.38 -7.24
N LEU A 206 10.74 -6.41 -7.41
CA LEU A 206 11.46 -5.96 -8.60
C LEU A 206 11.19 -6.90 -9.78
N ALA A 207 9.98 -6.86 -10.31
CA ALA A 207 9.53 -7.63 -11.47
C ALA A 207 9.31 -6.72 -12.67
N TYR A 208 9.65 -7.18 -13.88
CA TYR A 208 9.45 -6.43 -15.12
C TYR A 208 7.99 -6.01 -15.34
N VAL A 209 7.03 -6.80 -14.84
CA VAL A 209 5.60 -6.45 -14.92
C VAL A 209 5.31 -5.10 -14.26
N ASN A 210 6.05 -4.73 -13.21
CA ASN A 210 5.92 -3.48 -12.48
C ASN A 210 6.89 -2.38 -12.96
N ASN A 211 7.63 -2.60 -14.05
CA ASN A 211 8.48 -1.55 -14.61
C ASN A 211 7.59 -0.44 -15.22
N PRO A 212 7.77 0.84 -14.87
CA PRO A 212 7.08 1.98 -15.50
C PRO A 212 7.18 2.07 -17.02
N ASN A 213 8.22 1.47 -17.61
CA ASN A 213 8.46 1.34 -19.05
C ASN A 213 7.91 0.06 -19.66
N ASN A 214 7.18 -0.77 -18.90
CA ASN A 214 6.49 -1.91 -19.46
C ASN A 214 5.43 -1.44 -20.47
N PRO A 215 5.45 -1.94 -21.72
CA PRO A 215 4.55 -1.49 -22.78
C PRO A 215 3.07 -1.83 -22.55
N ASN A 216 2.75 -2.63 -21.52
CA ASN A 216 1.36 -2.88 -21.10
C ASN A 216 0.73 -1.68 -20.39
N TYR A 217 1.53 -0.69 -19.96
CA TYR A 217 1.01 0.55 -19.39
C TYR A 217 0.82 1.61 -20.46
N ASP A 218 -0.24 2.40 -20.32
CA ASP A 218 -0.50 3.53 -21.22
C ASP A 218 0.71 4.49 -21.19
N THR A 219 1.19 4.84 -22.39
CA THR A 219 2.35 5.72 -22.59
C THR A 219 2.07 7.17 -22.24
N ASN A 220 0.79 7.55 -22.12
CA ASN A 220 0.31 8.89 -21.79
C ASN A 220 -0.41 8.94 -20.43
N ARG A 221 -0.19 7.95 -19.55
CA ARG A 221 -0.87 7.89 -18.25
C ARG A 221 -0.44 9.03 -17.33
N GLY A 222 -1.42 9.71 -16.74
CA GLY A 222 -1.18 10.61 -15.62
C GLY A 222 -0.99 9.84 -14.31
N VAL A 223 -1.04 10.59 -13.20
CA VAL A 223 -1.09 10.03 -11.84
C VAL A 223 -2.25 9.02 -11.75
N TRP A 224 -1.99 7.83 -11.23
CA TRP A 224 -3.02 6.80 -11.09
C TRP A 224 -4.07 7.23 -10.07
N ASN A 225 -5.34 7.20 -10.47
CA ASN A 225 -6.46 7.62 -9.63
C ASN A 225 -7.33 6.39 -9.25
N PRO A 226 -7.44 6.01 -7.97
CA PRO A 226 -8.18 4.81 -7.55
C PRO A 226 -9.69 4.88 -7.84
N GLN A 227 -10.27 6.07 -7.94
CA GLN A 227 -11.68 6.29 -8.27
C GLN A 227 -11.95 6.09 -9.77
N VAL A 228 -10.93 6.24 -10.62
CA VAL A 228 -11.00 5.98 -12.07
C VAL A 228 -10.55 4.56 -12.42
N GLY A 229 -9.53 4.06 -11.72
CA GLY A 229 -8.88 2.79 -12.01
C GLY A 229 -7.88 2.88 -13.16
N GLY A 230 -7.70 1.77 -13.90
CA GLY A 230 -6.72 1.67 -14.97
C GLY A 230 -5.42 0.96 -14.56
N GLY A 231 -4.58 0.68 -15.55
CA GLY A 231 -3.30 0.00 -15.37
C GLY A 231 -2.19 0.96 -14.93
N ALA A 232 -1.51 0.62 -13.85
CA ALA A 232 -0.29 1.29 -13.39
C ALA A 232 0.60 0.27 -12.66
N PRO A 233 1.93 0.46 -12.65
CA PRO A 233 2.84 -0.33 -11.83
C PRO A 233 2.61 -0.07 -10.35
N TYR A 234 3.06 -1.01 -9.51
CA TYR A 234 2.79 -1.02 -8.07
C TYR A 234 3.09 0.32 -7.38
N GLN A 235 4.31 0.84 -7.55
CA GLN A 235 4.77 2.08 -6.93
C GLN A 235 3.98 3.31 -7.40
N GLU A 236 3.49 3.32 -8.64
CA GLU A 236 2.63 4.41 -9.13
C GLU A 236 1.21 4.32 -8.56
N LYS A 237 0.70 3.12 -8.25
CA LYS A 237 -0.56 2.98 -7.50
C LYS A 237 -0.42 3.45 -6.06
N VAL A 238 0.70 3.12 -5.41
CA VAL A 238 1.03 3.59 -4.07
C VAL A 238 1.06 5.12 -4.04
N TYR A 239 1.75 5.76 -5.00
CA TYR A 239 1.81 7.22 -5.11
C TYR A 239 0.45 7.81 -5.47
N GLY A 240 -0.31 7.15 -6.34
CA GLY A 240 -1.67 7.55 -6.68
C GLY A 240 -2.61 7.59 -5.47
N PHE A 241 -2.47 6.68 -4.51
CA PHE A 241 -3.21 6.76 -3.25
C PHE A 241 -2.79 7.96 -2.39
N MET A 242 -1.52 8.38 -2.44
CA MET A 242 -1.06 9.58 -1.72
C MET A 242 -1.58 10.88 -2.37
N GLU A 243 -1.75 10.92 -3.70
CA GLU A 243 -2.36 12.07 -4.39
C GLU A 243 -3.89 12.08 -4.30
N TYR A 244 -4.52 10.91 -4.19
CA TYR A 244 -5.98 10.74 -4.18
C TYR A 244 -6.47 9.92 -2.97
N PRO A 245 -6.26 10.41 -1.73
CA PRO A 245 -6.52 9.67 -0.49
C PRO A 245 -8.00 9.49 -0.15
N ASN A 246 -8.91 10.03 -0.98
CA ASN A 246 -10.36 9.99 -0.78
C ASN A 246 -10.81 10.54 0.61
N GLY A 247 -10.12 11.57 1.10
CA GLY A 247 -10.42 12.25 2.37
C GLY A 247 -9.98 11.50 3.64
N GLN A 248 -9.22 10.41 3.51
CA GLN A 248 -8.73 9.65 4.67
C GLN A 248 -7.47 10.26 5.32
N TRP A 249 -6.72 11.05 4.55
CA TRP A 249 -5.61 11.90 4.98
C TRP A 249 -5.42 13.01 3.93
N ASP A 250 -4.51 13.95 4.18
CA ASP A 250 -4.22 15.04 3.24
C ASP A 250 -3.48 14.53 2.00
N ALA A 251 -3.89 15.03 0.84
CA ALA A 251 -3.26 14.67 -0.43
C ALA A 251 -1.88 15.33 -0.55
N VAL A 252 -0.92 14.59 -1.10
CA VAL A 252 0.42 15.11 -1.42
C VAL A 252 0.66 14.96 -2.92
N ALA A 253 0.97 16.04 -3.61
CA ALA A 253 1.24 16.05 -5.05
C ALA A 253 2.72 15.67 -5.31
N LEU A 254 3.01 14.37 -5.34
CA LEU A 254 4.37 13.85 -5.39
C LEU A 254 5.08 14.13 -6.72
N ALA A 255 6.40 14.14 -6.68
CA ALA A 255 7.24 14.09 -7.88
C ALA A 255 7.52 12.63 -8.30
N TYR A 256 7.71 12.42 -9.60
CA TYR A 256 8.00 11.11 -10.18
C TYR A 256 9.40 11.09 -10.81
N PRO A 257 10.12 9.94 -10.77
CA PRO A 257 11.33 9.80 -11.55
C PRO A 257 11.04 9.90 -13.04
N ASN A 258 11.97 10.49 -13.80
CA ASN A 258 11.89 10.47 -15.24
C ASN A 258 12.01 9.04 -15.76
N ARG A 259 11.04 8.59 -16.55
CA ARG A 259 11.01 7.24 -17.14
C ARG A 259 12.25 6.91 -17.97
N GLY A 260 12.89 7.92 -18.58
CA GLY A 260 14.15 7.76 -19.30
C GLY A 260 15.28 7.21 -18.43
N ASP A 261 15.30 7.55 -17.14
CA ASP A 261 16.37 7.17 -16.20
C ASP A 261 16.16 5.78 -15.58
N ILE A 262 14.92 5.27 -15.60
CA ILE A 262 14.55 3.99 -14.97
C ILE A 262 15.12 2.79 -15.73
N GLY A 263 15.26 2.90 -17.05
CA GLY A 263 15.65 1.81 -17.93
C GLY A 263 14.55 0.74 -18.11
N GLY A 264 14.90 -0.34 -18.82
CA GLY A 264 13.95 -1.40 -19.21
C GLY A 264 13.96 -2.66 -18.33
N GLY A 265 14.86 -2.76 -17.35
CA GLY A 265 15.07 -3.96 -16.55
C GLY A 265 14.20 -4.04 -15.29
N SER A 266 14.45 -5.06 -14.47
CA SER A 266 13.86 -5.16 -13.12
C SER A 266 14.74 -4.59 -12.02
N SER A 267 15.92 -4.06 -12.35
CA SER A 267 16.86 -3.48 -11.39
C SER A 267 17.20 -2.07 -11.85
N PRO A 268 16.40 -1.05 -11.50
CA PRO A 268 16.66 0.33 -11.89
C PRO A 268 18.05 0.76 -11.41
N PRO A 269 18.75 1.64 -12.16
CA PRO A 269 20.02 2.23 -11.71
C PRO A 269 19.79 3.18 -10.52
N THR A 270 20.85 3.84 -10.05
CA THR A 270 20.67 5.04 -9.22
C THR A 270 19.90 6.08 -10.02
N LEU A 271 18.84 6.63 -9.43
CA LEU A 271 17.99 7.64 -10.07
C LEU A 271 18.33 9.03 -9.53
N PRO A 272 18.26 10.07 -10.38
CA PRO A 272 18.36 11.45 -9.92
C PRO A 272 17.17 11.83 -9.03
N GLU A 273 17.20 13.06 -8.51
CA GLU A 273 16.08 13.64 -7.76
C GLU A 273 14.79 13.56 -8.60
N PRO A 274 13.72 12.93 -8.09
CA PRO A 274 12.43 12.90 -8.77
C PRO A 274 11.88 14.32 -8.92
N GLU A 275 11.49 14.69 -10.14
CA GLU A 275 11.01 16.05 -10.41
C GLU A 275 9.82 16.09 -11.37
N CYS A 276 9.40 14.97 -11.98
CA CYS A 276 8.31 14.97 -12.96
C CYS A 276 6.95 15.14 -12.27
N ALA A 277 6.06 15.95 -12.84
CA ALA A 277 4.73 16.19 -12.28
C ALA A 277 3.78 14.99 -12.37
N SER A 278 4.08 14.00 -13.21
CA SER A 278 3.36 12.73 -13.28
C SER A 278 4.26 11.64 -13.89
N PRO A 279 3.83 10.36 -13.93
CA PRO A 279 4.60 9.29 -14.55
C PRO A 279 5.05 9.54 -16.00
N THR A 280 4.33 10.38 -16.76
CA THR A 280 4.64 10.68 -18.16
C THR A 280 4.73 12.17 -18.47
N ASP A 281 4.73 13.04 -17.45
CA ASP A 281 4.88 14.49 -17.61
C ASP A 281 6.10 14.97 -16.83
N CYS A 282 7.21 15.08 -17.55
CA CYS A 282 8.45 15.67 -17.04
C CYS A 282 8.69 17.09 -17.58
N VAL A 283 7.74 17.64 -18.35
CA VAL A 283 7.78 19.05 -18.78
C VAL A 283 7.39 19.92 -17.60
N ASN A 284 6.28 19.58 -16.95
CA ASN A 284 5.93 20.16 -15.67
C ASN A 284 6.72 19.49 -14.56
N LYS A 285 7.21 20.31 -13.61
CA LYS A 285 8.04 19.85 -12.50
C LYS A 285 7.33 20.01 -11.16
N ARG A 286 7.65 19.12 -10.21
CA ARG A 286 7.23 19.18 -8.81
C ARG A 286 8.44 19.00 -7.89
N PRO A 287 8.48 19.65 -6.72
CA PRO A 287 9.49 19.39 -5.72
C PRO A 287 9.24 18.03 -5.04
N THR A 288 10.26 17.49 -4.38
CA THR A 288 10.12 16.37 -3.46
C THR A 288 9.62 16.82 -2.09
N HIS A 289 9.13 15.87 -1.29
CA HIS A 289 8.40 16.14 -0.06
C HIS A 289 9.06 15.46 1.13
N VAL A 290 9.42 16.27 2.14
CA VAL A 290 9.73 15.77 3.47
C VAL A 290 8.42 15.38 4.17
N THR A 291 8.39 14.17 4.71
CA THR A 291 7.22 13.64 5.44
C THR A 291 6.79 14.55 6.58
N GLN A 292 5.49 14.77 6.73
CA GLN A 292 4.92 15.67 7.75
C GLN A 292 4.59 14.94 9.06
N CYS A 293 4.61 13.60 9.07
CA CYS A 293 4.27 12.81 10.26
C CYS A 293 5.46 12.49 11.16
N MET A 294 6.62 13.10 10.90
CA MET A 294 7.74 13.07 11.83
C MET A 294 7.81 14.46 12.44
N PRO A 295 7.52 14.64 13.75
CA PRO A 295 7.85 15.90 14.38
C PRO A 295 9.35 16.12 14.18
N ALA A 296 9.72 17.31 13.66
CA ALA A 296 11.10 17.74 13.72
C ALA A 296 11.55 17.54 15.17
N MET A 297 12.66 16.81 15.37
CA MET A 297 13.28 16.72 16.69
C MET A 297 13.56 18.15 17.17
N GLY A 298 12.67 18.73 17.98
CA GLY A 298 12.86 20.07 18.54
C GLY A 298 11.74 21.11 18.46
N SER A 299 10.51 20.79 18.00
CA SER A 299 9.43 21.81 17.98
C SER A 299 8.20 21.39 18.78
N SER A 300 8.27 21.50 20.10
CA SER A 300 7.09 21.57 20.94
C SER A 300 6.45 22.96 20.78
N SER A 301 5.50 23.09 19.86
CA SER A 301 4.57 24.22 19.85
C SER A 301 3.14 23.68 19.95
N SER A 302 2.64 23.67 21.17
CA SER A 302 1.23 23.61 21.50
C SER A 302 0.50 24.78 20.86
N SER A 303 -0.39 24.50 19.91
CA SER A 303 -1.39 25.48 19.46
C SER A 303 -2.77 24.84 19.54
N SER A 304 -3.43 25.18 20.64
CA SER A 304 -4.85 25.00 20.86
C SER A 304 -5.58 26.01 19.99
N SER A 305 -6.45 25.58 19.08
CA SER A 305 -7.31 26.48 18.32
C SER A 305 -8.75 26.01 18.36
N SER A 306 -9.44 26.70 19.26
CA SER A 306 -10.87 26.85 19.47
C SER A 306 -11.72 26.81 18.21
N SER A 307 -12.81 26.06 18.33
CA SER A 307 -13.96 25.99 17.45
C SER A 307 -14.70 27.32 17.34
N SER A 308 -14.93 27.78 16.12
CA SER A 308 -15.94 28.81 15.81
C SER A 308 -16.82 28.35 14.67
N LEU A 309 -18.05 28.00 15.03
CA LEU A 309 -19.19 27.76 14.16
C LEU A 309 -19.52 29.01 13.33
N VAL A 310 -19.47 28.90 12.00
CA VAL A 310 -20.22 29.78 11.10
C VAL A 310 -20.84 28.93 10.01
N GLY A 311 -22.16 28.78 10.06
CA GLY A 311 -22.93 28.18 8.99
C GLY A 311 -23.17 29.15 7.84
N ARG A 312 -23.21 28.64 6.60
CA ARG A 312 -24.24 29.00 5.63
C ARG A 312 -24.18 28.17 4.32
N ARG A 313 -25.37 27.65 4.01
CA ARG A 313 -26.06 27.58 2.71
C ARG A 313 -25.48 26.77 1.54
N ARG A 314 -26.22 25.70 1.28
CA ARG A 314 -26.32 24.91 0.05
C ARG A 314 -26.63 25.78 -1.17
N HIS A 315 -25.94 25.52 -2.27
CA HIS A 315 -26.45 25.74 -3.63
C HIS A 315 -26.25 24.46 -4.44
N GLY A 316 -27.36 23.88 -4.89
CA GLY A 316 -27.38 22.72 -5.75
C GLY A 316 -27.03 23.08 -7.19
N ARG A 317 -26.27 22.19 -7.85
CA ARG A 317 -26.22 22.11 -9.31
C ARG A 317 -26.41 20.67 -9.74
N VAL A 318 -27.41 20.51 -10.60
CA VAL A 318 -27.83 19.28 -11.26
C VAL A 318 -26.84 18.94 -12.37
N TRP A 319 -26.23 17.76 -12.33
CA TRP A 319 -25.50 17.19 -13.46
C TRP A 319 -26.24 15.96 -14.00
N ARG A 320 -26.61 16.03 -15.29
CA ARG A 320 -27.26 14.96 -16.05
C ARG A 320 -26.32 13.75 -16.18
N ARG A 321 -26.78 12.58 -15.71
CA ARG A 321 -26.18 11.27 -16.01
C ARG A 321 -26.42 10.91 -17.49
N ARG A 322 -25.35 10.72 -18.26
CA ARG A 322 -25.38 9.84 -19.44
C ARG A 322 -24.95 8.44 -19.01
N ARG A 323 -25.84 7.48 -19.25
CA ARG A 323 -25.57 6.04 -19.12
C ARG A 323 -24.72 5.62 -20.31
N ASN A 324 -23.65 4.86 -20.08
CA ASN A 324 -23.17 3.88 -21.04
C ASN A 324 -22.82 2.58 -20.31
N ALA A 325 -23.29 1.49 -20.89
CA ALA A 325 -23.31 0.17 -20.31
C ALA A 325 -21.99 -0.59 -20.55
N ARG A 326 -21.52 -1.19 -19.44
CA ARG A 326 -20.83 -2.48 -19.27
C ARG A 326 -20.06 -3.09 -20.46
N HIS A 327 -18.78 -3.34 -20.22
CA HIS A 327 -18.25 -4.71 -20.17
C HIS A 327 -17.28 -4.84 -18.99
N GLY A 328 -17.74 -5.48 -17.90
CA GLY A 328 -16.90 -5.82 -16.77
C GLY A 328 -16.08 -7.07 -17.08
N ARG A 329 -14.76 -6.90 -17.19
CA ARG A 329 -13.82 -8.03 -17.08
C ARG A 329 -13.36 -8.12 -15.63
N GLN A 330 -13.80 -9.19 -14.99
CA GLN A 330 -13.38 -9.66 -13.69
C GLN A 330 -11.86 -9.90 -13.73
N TRP A 331 -11.12 -9.20 -12.87
CA TRP A 331 -9.68 -9.39 -12.71
C TRP A 331 -9.43 -10.75 -12.06
N ASN A 332 -8.89 -11.70 -12.84
CA ASN A 332 -8.41 -12.97 -12.33
C ASN A 332 -7.01 -12.77 -11.72
N GLY A 333 -6.92 -12.75 -10.38
CA GLY A 333 -5.67 -12.64 -9.61
C GLY A 333 -4.68 -13.79 -9.79
N ARG A 334 -5.01 -14.84 -10.56
CA ARG A 334 -4.24 -16.10 -10.63
C ARG A 334 -2.88 -16.03 -11.37
N ARG A 335 -2.42 -14.87 -11.86
CA ARG A 335 -1.15 -14.74 -12.60
C ARG A 335 -0.09 -13.88 -11.94
N PHE A 336 -0.40 -13.14 -10.86
CA PHE A 336 0.54 -12.16 -10.30
C PHE A 336 1.58 -12.77 -9.33
N GLU A 337 1.38 -14.01 -8.91
CA GLU A 337 1.85 -14.46 -7.59
C GLU A 337 2.99 -15.50 -7.59
N ARG A 338 3.27 -16.18 -8.71
CA ARG A 338 4.38 -17.18 -8.75
C ARG A 338 5.79 -16.58 -8.90
N TRP A 339 5.92 -15.28 -9.12
CA TRP A 339 7.19 -14.66 -9.55
C TRP A 339 7.96 -13.92 -8.44
N VAL A 340 7.27 -13.43 -7.41
CA VAL A 340 7.84 -12.53 -6.38
C VAL A 340 8.95 -13.22 -5.58
N TRP A 341 8.79 -14.50 -5.25
CA TRP A 341 9.73 -15.22 -4.38
C TRP A 341 10.94 -15.82 -5.10
N ARG A 342 10.73 -16.44 -6.29
CA ARG A 342 11.82 -17.05 -7.08
C ARG A 342 12.84 -16.02 -7.59
N SER A 343 12.41 -14.77 -7.73
CA SER A 343 13.26 -13.67 -8.23
C SER A 343 14.09 -13.03 -7.11
N TRP A 344 13.53 -12.90 -5.90
CA TRP A 344 14.23 -12.29 -4.76
C TRP A 344 15.37 -13.18 -4.24
N CYS A 345 15.14 -14.47 -4.01
CA CYS A 345 16.21 -15.40 -3.60
C CYS A 345 17.32 -15.48 -4.65
N ARG A 346 16.97 -15.45 -5.95
CA ARG A 346 17.95 -15.50 -7.05
C ARG A 346 18.75 -14.20 -7.18
N TRP A 347 18.16 -13.05 -6.86
CA TRP A 347 18.81 -11.75 -6.90
C TRP A 347 19.71 -11.48 -5.67
N VAL A 348 19.24 -11.81 -4.45
CA VAL A 348 20.04 -11.69 -3.21
C VAL A 348 21.27 -12.60 -3.27
N TRP A 349 21.13 -13.81 -3.85
CA TRP A 349 22.26 -14.72 -4.03
C TRP A 349 23.29 -14.19 -5.03
N ARG A 350 22.86 -13.59 -6.15
CA ARG A 350 23.75 -12.99 -7.17
C ARG A 350 24.57 -11.80 -6.66
N ARG A 351 24.01 -10.97 -5.77
CA ARG A 351 24.78 -9.85 -5.18
C ARG A 351 25.75 -10.29 -4.08
N ARG A 352 25.50 -11.42 -3.41
CA ARG A 352 26.43 -11.96 -2.40
C ARG A 352 27.71 -12.50 -3.05
N THR A 353 27.61 -13.04 -4.26
CA THR A 353 28.75 -13.54 -5.03
C THR A 353 29.61 -12.43 -5.65
N ASP A 354 29.02 -11.29 -6.03
CA ASP A 354 29.79 -10.16 -6.58
C ASP A 354 30.54 -9.34 -5.52
N ARG A 355 30.15 -9.44 -4.23
CA ARG A 355 30.84 -8.77 -3.12
C ARG A 355 31.88 -9.64 -2.40
N SER A 356 31.97 -10.93 -2.71
CA SER A 356 32.98 -11.84 -2.16
C SER A 356 34.18 -12.00 -3.08
N GLY A 357 34.63 -10.91 -3.72
CA GLY A 357 35.97 -10.85 -4.29
C GLY A 357 36.99 -11.06 -3.17
N ARG A 358 37.54 -12.27 -3.11
CA ARG A 358 38.80 -12.58 -2.42
C ARG A 358 39.89 -12.70 -3.50
N PRO A 359 41.13 -12.38 -3.12
CA PRO A 359 42.05 -11.47 -3.83
C PRO A 359 42.44 -11.88 -5.24
#